data_AF-A0A955ADA5-F1
#
_entry.id   AF-A0A955ADA5-F1
#
_cell.length_a   1.000
_cell.length_b   1.000
_cell.length_c   1.000
_cell.angle_alpha   90.00
_cell.angle_beta   90.00
_cell.angle_gamma   90.00
#
_symmetry.space_group_name_H-M   'P 1'
#
loop_
_entity.id
_entity.type
_entity.pdbx_description
1 polymer ?
#
loop_
_entity_poly.entity_id
_entity_poly.type
_entity_poly.pdbx_seq_one_letter_code
_entity_poly.pdbx_strand_id
1 'polypeptide(L)'
;MVRFVILAAPRTGSNLLCSLLDSHPEILCHHEVFNPAGIFLSLTQREQPPWLPSMTQREADRIAFLDHVWATGSEHRCVGFKWTRGQSPEVLHHVLHDRAIVKIVLRRRNRIKTYVSAEIAKATAQWEVYDAADLSQPRPKVTIRDQDLRAHIADNERMHAEIDHVLNHTRQSSVLAFYEDLFRPAIHHQLLVALGVQDAECALSASSVKQNSTDLRYSVANFAELAVTLAGSDLETELFDVGL
;
A
#
# COMPACT_ATOMS: atom_id res chain seq x y z
N MET A 1 9.37 10.01 19.38
CA MET A 1 8.42 9.41 18.43
C MET A 1 9.07 9.36 17.06
N VAL A 2 9.07 8.20 16.41
CA VAL A 2 9.52 8.00 15.03
C VAL A 2 8.33 8.24 14.10
N ARG A 3 8.54 9.01 13.04
CA ARG A 3 7.54 9.24 11.99
C ARG A 3 7.88 8.40 10.77
N PHE A 4 6.89 7.79 10.14
CA PHE A 4 7.12 7.02 8.93
C PHE A 4 6.01 7.18 7.88
N VAL A 5 6.36 6.91 6.63
CA VAL A 5 5.41 6.87 5.52
C VAL A 5 5.60 5.61 4.70
N ILE A 6 4.50 4.94 4.38
CA ILE A 6 4.46 3.86 3.39
C ILE A 6 4.11 4.48 2.04
N LEU A 7 5.03 4.42 1.09
CA LEU A 7 4.84 4.88 -0.29
C LEU A 7 4.52 3.68 -1.16
N ALA A 8 3.32 3.66 -1.74
CA ALA A 8 2.83 2.48 -2.45
C ALA A 8 1.96 2.84 -3.66
N ALA A 9 1.97 1.99 -4.68
CA ALA A 9 0.92 2.04 -5.70
C ALA A 9 -0.36 1.36 -5.19
N PRO A 10 -1.55 1.69 -5.73
CA PRO A 10 -2.76 0.93 -5.48
C PRO A 10 -2.54 -0.58 -5.74
N ARG A 11 -3.17 -1.42 -4.91
CA ARG A 11 -3.18 -2.90 -5.07
C ARG A 11 -1.82 -3.60 -4.93
N THR A 12 -0.87 -2.94 -4.28
CA THR A 12 0.44 -3.52 -3.90
C THR A 12 0.46 -4.15 -2.50
N GLY A 13 -0.68 -4.19 -1.81
CA GLY A 13 -0.76 -4.73 -0.44
C GLY A 13 -0.46 -3.73 0.66
N SER A 14 -0.61 -2.43 0.41
CA SER A 14 -0.36 -1.40 1.42
C SER A 14 -1.29 -1.50 2.64
N ASN A 15 -2.54 -1.94 2.47
CA ASN A 15 -3.43 -2.26 3.60
C ASN A 15 -2.91 -3.42 4.45
N LEU A 16 -2.34 -4.45 3.82
CA LEU A 16 -1.72 -5.57 4.53
C LEU A 16 -0.56 -5.07 5.39
N LEU A 17 0.33 -4.28 4.81
CA LEU A 17 1.46 -3.69 5.53
C LEU A 17 1.01 -2.76 6.65
N CYS A 18 0.01 -1.91 6.44
CA CYS A 18 -0.57 -1.10 7.51
C CYS A 18 -1.05 -1.98 8.66
N SER A 19 -1.87 -3.01 8.39
CA SER A 19 -2.38 -3.91 9.43
C SER A 19 -1.28 -4.69 10.16
N LEU A 20 -0.21 -5.08 9.45
CA LEU A 20 0.95 -5.73 10.05
C LEU A 20 1.65 -4.80 11.04
N LEU A 21 1.95 -3.56 10.64
CA LEU A 21 2.63 -2.60 11.50
C LEU A 21 1.74 -2.18 12.69
N ASP A 22 0.46 -1.93 12.44
CA ASP A 22 -0.53 -1.54 13.45
C ASP A 22 -0.80 -2.64 14.50
N SER A 23 -0.38 -3.88 14.23
CA SER A 23 -0.46 -4.98 15.21
C SER A 23 0.61 -4.90 16.31
N HIS A 24 1.66 -4.09 16.12
CA HIS A 24 2.70 -3.89 17.11
C HIS A 24 2.26 -2.83 18.14
N PRO A 25 2.36 -3.07 19.45
CA PRO A 25 1.82 -2.18 20.49
C PRO A 25 2.49 -0.79 20.50
N GLU A 26 3.73 -0.67 20.02
CA GLU A 26 4.43 0.61 19.93
C GLU A 26 4.19 1.38 18.62
N ILE A 27 3.43 0.83 17.66
CA ILE A 27 3.25 1.42 16.33
C ILE A 27 1.78 1.75 16.08
N LEU A 28 1.50 3.01 15.78
CA LEU A 28 0.23 3.45 15.22
C LEU A 28 0.39 3.64 13.71
N CYS A 29 -0.29 2.82 12.89
CA CYS A 29 -0.19 2.92 11.44
C CYS A 29 -1.53 3.27 10.82
N HIS A 30 -1.72 4.55 10.50
CA HIS A 30 -2.88 5.01 9.75
C HIS A 30 -2.87 4.50 8.30
N HIS A 31 -4.05 4.47 7.70
CA HIS A 31 -4.23 4.16 6.29
C HIS A 31 -4.09 5.45 5.46
N GLU A 32 -5.02 5.72 4.54
CA GLU A 32 -4.95 6.86 3.62
C GLU A 32 -5.59 8.11 4.22
N VAL A 33 -4.86 8.77 5.11
CA VAL A 33 -5.33 10.03 5.73
C VAL A 33 -5.50 11.17 4.72
N PHE A 34 -4.93 11.05 3.51
CA PHE A 34 -5.04 11.99 2.39
C PHE A 34 -5.84 11.43 1.19
N ASN A 35 -6.70 10.41 1.39
CA ASN A 35 -7.57 9.97 0.31
C ASN A 35 -8.63 11.05 -0.03
N PRO A 36 -8.89 11.38 -1.30
CA PRO A 36 -9.96 12.29 -1.68
C PRO A 36 -11.36 11.88 -1.18
N ALA A 37 -11.61 10.58 -1.00
CA ALA A 37 -12.88 10.05 -0.54
C ALA A 37 -13.05 10.06 0.99
N GLY A 38 -12.00 10.33 1.78
CA GLY A 38 -12.10 10.31 3.23
C GLY A 38 -10.76 10.36 3.97
N ILE A 39 -10.83 10.38 5.30
CA ILE A 39 -9.67 10.20 6.19
C ILE A 39 -9.76 8.78 6.74
N PHE A 40 -8.86 7.92 6.29
CA PHE A 40 -8.80 6.52 6.69
C PHE A 40 -7.71 6.32 7.75
N LEU A 41 -8.11 6.20 9.01
CA LEU A 41 -7.22 6.04 10.16
C LEU A 41 -6.80 4.57 10.35
N SER A 42 -6.16 4.29 11.49
CA SER A 42 -5.68 2.95 11.86
C SER A 42 -6.87 2.04 12.20
N LEU A 43 -6.69 0.72 12.11
CA LEU A 43 -7.75 -0.23 12.45
C LEU A 43 -8.00 -0.30 13.96
N THR A 44 -7.04 0.11 14.79
CA THR A 44 -7.20 0.25 16.25
C THR A 44 -7.82 1.60 16.65
N GLN A 45 -7.85 2.57 15.73
CA GLN A 45 -8.46 3.91 15.90
C GLN A 45 -9.46 4.23 14.77
N ARG A 46 -10.50 3.39 14.62
CA ARG A 46 -11.46 3.54 13.51
C ARG A 46 -12.36 4.78 13.64
N GLU A 47 -12.64 5.21 14.87
CA GLU A 47 -13.41 6.42 15.11
C GLU A 47 -12.49 7.64 15.01
N GLN A 48 -12.86 8.59 14.16
CA GLN A 48 -12.12 9.84 14.06
C GLN A 48 -12.20 10.58 15.39
N PRO A 49 -11.07 10.88 16.03
CA PRO A 49 -11.12 11.60 17.28
C PRO A 49 -11.69 13.01 17.02
N PRO A 50 -12.47 13.57 17.95
CA PRO A 50 -13.20 14.82 17.74
C PRO A 50 -12.29 16.04 17.55
N TRP A 51 -11.01 15.93 17.93
CA TRP A 51 -10.00 16.96 17.72
C TRP A 51 -9.26 16.86 16.38
N LEU A 52 -9.44 15.78 15.61
CA LEU A 52 -8.84 15.65 14.29
C LEU A 52 -9.54 16.61 13.31
N PRO A 53 -8.80 17.39 12.51
CA PRO A 53 -9.44 18.31 11.58
C PRO A 53 -10.30 17.58 10.55
N SER A 54 -11.39 18.23 10.13
CA SER A 54 -12.28 17.73 9.09
C SER A 54 -11.59 17.63 7.72
N MET A 55 -12.22 16.90 6.79
CA MET A 55 -11.80 16.84 5.38
C MET A 55 -11.60 18.24 4.79
N THR A 56 -12.53 19.17 5.02
CA THR A 56 -12.43 20.55 4.50
C THR A 56 -11.19 21.27 5.03
N GLN A 57 -10.87 21.10 6.32
CA GLN A 57 -9.67 21.68 6.92
C GLN A 57 -8.39 21.03 6.40
N ARG A 58 -8.40 19.70 6.22
CA ARG A 58 -7.29 18.97 5.58
C ARG A 58 -7.02 19.49 4.17
N GLU A 59 -8.04 19.68 3.35
CA GLU A 59 -7.86 20.15 1.97
C GLU A 59 -7.37 21.60 1.90
N ALA A 60 -7.71 22.42 2.90
CA ALA A 60 -7.26 23.80 3.03
C ALA A 60 -5.77 23.90 3.40
N ASP A 61 -5.28 23.01 4.27
CA ASP A 61 -3.86 22.92 4.64
C ASP A 61 -3.46 21.48 5.00
N ARG A 62 -2.87 20.77 4.02
CA ARG A 62 -2.51 19.35 4.17
C ARG A 62 -1.28 19.14 5.04
N ILE A 63 -0.39 20.12 5.10
CA ILE A 63 0.84 20.02 5.91
C ILE A 63 0.50 20.29 7.36
N ALA A 64 -0.33 21.29 7.66
CA ALA A 64 -0.85 21.47 9.02
C ALA A 64 -1.68 20.27 9.47
N PHE A 65 -2.48 19.66 8.59
CA PHE A 65 -3.19 18.42 8.92
C PHE A 65 -2.22 17.26 9.23
N LEU A 66 -1.11 17.16 8.51
CA LEU A 66 -0.10 16.14 8.75
C LEU A 66 0.48 16.22 10.18
N ASP A 67 0.65 17.43 10.72
CA ASP A 67 1.09 17.61 12.11
C ASP A 67 0.07 17.06 13.13
N HIS A 68 -1.24 17.16 12.83
CA HIS A 68 -2.28 16.54 13.65
C HIS A 68 -2.20 15.01 13.56
N VAL A 69 -1.95 14.45 12.37
CA VAL A 69 -1.71 13.01 12.18
C VAL A 69 -0.50 12.54 12.98
N TRP A 70 0.54 13.35 13.13
CA TRP A 70 1.67 13.01 13.99
C TRP A 70 1.35 13.06 15.48
N ALA A 71 0.37 13.87 15.88
CA ALA A 71 -0.05 13.99 17.27
C ALA A 71 -1.05 12.88 17.72
N THR A 72 -1.63 12.11 16.80
CA THR A 72 -2.69 11.10 17.07
C THR A 72 -2.27 9.90 17.91
N GLY A 73 -0.98 9.73 18.19
CA GLY A 73 -0.45 8.60 18.93
C GLY A 73 0.68 8.99 19.86
N SER A 74 0.49 10.03 20.67
CA SER A 74 1.53 10.49 21.62
C SER A 74 2.01 9.41 22.59
N GLU A 75 1.20 8.37 22.84
CA GLU A 75 1.57 7.19 23.62
C GLU A 75 2.34 6.12 22.82
N HIS A 76 2.36 6.21 21.49
CA HIS A 76 3.05 5.27 20.61
C HIS A 76 4.46 5.76 20.31
N ARG A 77 5.38 4.80 20.14
CA ARG A 77 6.77 5.12 19.79
C ARG A 77 6.91 5.50 18.32
N CYS A 78 6.06 4.93 17.46
CA CYS A 78 6.04 5.17 16.03
C CYS A 78 4.63 5.58 15.58
N VAL A 79 4.53 6.62 14.75
CA VAL A 79 3.29 7.01 14.07
C VAL A 79 3.56 7.14 12.58
N GLY A 80 2.69 6.54 11.77
CA GLY A 80 2.83 6.54 10.32
C GLY A 80 1.50 6.51 9.59
N PHE A 81 1.58 6.70 8.28
CA PHE A 81 0.44 6.56 7.39
C PHE A 81 0.89 6.00 6.04
N LYS A 82 -0.05 5.55 5.21
CA LYS A 82 0.25 5.21 3.81
C LYS A 82 -0.16 6.32 2.86
N TRP A 83 0.74 6.66 1.95
CA TRP A 83 0.47 7.49 0.79
C TRP A 83 0.39 6.60 -0.44
N THR A 84 -0.65 6.79 -1.26
CA THR A 84 -0.85 6.02 -2.49
C THR A 84 -0.82 6.89 -3.74
N ARG A 85 -0.32 6.31 -4.86
CA ARG A 85 -0.25 7.03 -6.15
C ARG A 85 -1.58 7.69 -6.50
N GLY A 86 -1.53 8.98 -6.80
CA GLY A 86 -2.70 9.81 -7.12
C GLY A 86 -3.20 10.65 -5.94
N GLN A 87 -2.67 10.44 -4.74
CA GLN A 87 -2.90 11.33 -3.60
C GLN A 87 -2.04 12.60 -3.69
N SER A 88 -2.21 13.50 -2.71
CA SER A 88 -1.59 14.83 -2.70
C SER A 88 -0.08 14.81 -3.06
N PRO A 89 0.31 15.41 -4.19
CA PRO A 89 1.72 15.59 -4.57
C PRO A 89 2.48 16.50 -3.59
N GLU A 90 1.78 17.46 -2.98
CA GLU A 90 2.33 18.33 -1.93
C GLU A 90 2.79 17.52 -0.72
N VAL A 91 1.94 16.60 -0.25
CA VAL A 91 2.28 15.71 0.87
C VAL A 91 3.42 14.79 0.49
N LEU A 92 3.39 14.19 -0.71
CA LEU A 92 4.47 13.33 -1.20
C LEU A 92 5.80 14.08 -1.19
N HIS A 93 5.81 15.30 -1.75
CA HIS A 93 7.01 16.15 -1.78
C HIS A 93 7.52 16.43 -0.36
N HIS A 94 6.64 16.83 0.54
CA HIS A 94 6.99 17.13 1.93
C HIS A 94 7.64 15.92 2.62
N VAL A 95 6.98 14.75 2.62
CA VAL A 95 7.50 13.57 3.32
C VAL A 95 8.77 13.01 2.69
N LEU A 96 8.91 13.10 1.37
CA LEU A 96 10.13 12.65 0.68
C LEU A 96 11.35 13.51 1.02
N HIS A 97 11.18 14.81 1.26
CA HIS A 97 12.30 15.72 1.52
C HIS A 97 12.65 15.86 3.02
N ASP A 98 11.77 15.46 3.93
CA ASP A 98 12.07 15.48 5.37
C ASP A 98 12.88 14.24 5.82
N ARG A 99 14.16 14.42 6.13
CA ARG A 99 15.09 13.36 6.57
C ARG A 99 14.72 12.69 7.89
N ALA A 100 13.89 13.31 8.72
CA ALA A 100 13.47 12.75 10.00
C ALA A 100 12.38 11.68 9.85
N ILE A 101 11.71 11.63 8.69
CA ILE A 101 10.67 10.65 8.40
C ILE A 101 11.32 9.40 7.78
N VAL A 102 11.00 8.22 8.32
CA VAL A 102 11.39 6.92 7.75
C VAL A 102 10.54 6.62 6.52
N LYS A 103 11.16 6.22 5.41
CA LYS A 103 10.46 5.86 4.16
C LYS A 103 10.41 4.36 4.01
N ILE A 104 9.21 3.83 3.81
CA ILE A 104 8.98 2.44 3.41
C ILE A 104 8.40 2.48 2.00
N VAL A 105 9.13 1.96 1.02
CA VAL A 105 8.67 1.88 -0.38
C VAL A 105 8.14 0.47 -0.62
N LEU A 106 6.84 0.35 -0.85
CA LEU A 106 6.18 -0.93 -1.07
C LEU A 106 5.91 -1.15 -2.57
N ARG A 107 6.41 -2.27 -3.10
CA ARG A 107 6.18 -2.71 -4.47
C ARG A 107 5.51 -4.07 -4.49
N ARG A 108 5.02 -4.47 -5.66
CA ARG A 108 4.52 -5.83 -5.91
C ARG A 108 5.16 -6.35 -7.18
N ARG A 109 5.75 -7.54 -7.13
CA ARG A 109 6.50 -8.09 -8.27
C ARG A 109 5.57 -8.44 -9.41
N ASN A 110 4.42 -9.07 -9.11
CA ASN A 110 3.47 -9.44 -10.14
C ASN A 110 2.59 -8.25 -10.56
N ARG A 111 2.93 -7.65 -11.68
CA ARG A 111 2.32 -6.44 -12.23
C ARG A 111 0.92 -6.74 -12.80
N ILE A 112 0.73 -7.92 -13.39
CA ILE A 112 -0.57 -8.35 -13.90
C ILE A 112 -1.57 -8.55 -12.75
N LYS A 113 -1.18 -9.24 -11.67
CA LYS A 113 -2.02 -9.40 -10.47
C LYS A 113 -2.37 -8.06 -9.83
N THR A 114 -1.47 -7.08 -9.88
CA THR A 114 -1.74 -5.71 -9.42
C THR A 114 -2.85 -5.07 -10.26
N TYR A 115 -2.74 -5.14 -11.59
CA TYR A 115 -3.74 -4.58 -12.51
C TYR A 115 -5.09 -5.29 -12.44
N VAL A 116 -5.11 -6.62 -12.50
CA VAL A 116 -6.34 -7.43 -12.36
C VAL A 116 -7.06 -7.11 -11.06
N SER A 117 -6.31 -6.97 -9.96
CA SER A 117 -6.91 -6.57 -8.69
C SER A 117 -7.48 -5.16 -8.70
N ALA A 118 -6.94 -4.23 -9.49
CA ALA A 118 -7.47 -2.88 -9.63
C ALA A 118 -8.77 -2.89 -10.44
N GLU A 119 -8.83 -3.66 -11.53
CA GLU A 119 -10.03 -3.81 -12.35
C GLU A 119 -11.18 -4.48 -11.58
N ILE A 120 -10.90 -5.51 -10.77
CA ILE A 120 -11.90 -6.13 -9.90
C ILE A 120 -12.42 -5.14 -8.85
N ALA A 121 -11.53 -4.34 -8.23
CA ALA A 121 -11.94 -3.35 -7.23
C ALA A 121 -12.84 -2.27 -7.85
N LYS A 122 -12.52 -1.80 -9.07
CA LYS A 122 -13.37 -0.88 -9.83
C LYS A 122 -14.74 -1.49 -10.14
N ALA A 123 -14.77 -2.74 -10.60
CA ALA A 123 -16.00 -3.43 -10.96
C ALA A 123 -16.92 -3.72 -9.75
N THR A 124 -16.34 -3.92 -8.57
CA THR A 124 -17.08 -4.28 -7.34
C THR A 124 -17.30 -3.10 -6.39
N ALA A 125 -16.72 -1.93 -6.67
CA ALA A 125 -16.60 -0.80 -5.74
C ALA A 125 -15.99 -1.16 -4.37
N GLN A 126 -15.29 -2.30 -4.26
CA GLN A 126 -14.74 -2.81 -3.01
C GLN A 126 -13.21 -2.81 -3.05
N TRP A 127 -12.62 -1.90 -2.29
CA TRP A 127 -11.18 -1.67 -2.26
C TRP A 127 -10.47 -2.45 -1.14
N GLU A 128 -11.18 -2.86 -0.10
CA GLU A 128 -10.60 -3.53 1.06
C GLU A 128 -11.56 -4.51 1.71
N VAL A 129 -11.01 -5.55 2.33
CA VAL A 129 -11.72 -6.62 3.02
C VAL A 129 -10.90 -6.97 4.25
N TYR A 130 -11.52 -6.83 5.41
CA TYR A 130 -10.92 -7.17 6.71
C TYR A 130 -11.60 -8.38 7.36
N ASP A 131 -12.77 -8.79 6.87
CA ASP A 131 -13.44 -10.03 7.25
C ASP A 131 -13.63 -10.94 6.03
N ALA A 132 -13.21 -12.19 6.12
CA ALA A 132 -13.40 -13.17 5.06
C ALA A 132 -14.89 -13.42 4.76
N ALA A 133 -15.79 -13.21 5.73
CA ALA A 133 -17.23 -13.28 5.55
C ALA A 133 -17.76 -12.21 4.57
N ASP A 134 -17.04 -11.08 4.42
CA ASP A 134 -17.37 -10.02 3.47
C ASP A 134 -17.01 -10.39 2.02
N LEU A 135 -16.41 -11.56 1.78
CA LEU A 135 -16.22 -12.14 0.44
C LEU A 135 -17.48 -12.86 -0.07
N SER A 136 -18.66 -12.47 0.43
CA SER A 136 -19.94 -13.15 0.23
C SER A 136 -20.40 -13.28 -1.23
N GLN A 137 -19.76 -12.57 -2.17
CA GLN A 137 -20.04 -12.69 -3.61
C GLN A 137 -18.84 -13.16 -4.42
N PRO A 138 -19.05 -14.05 -5.41
CA PRO A 138 -17.99 -14.43 -6.34
C PRO A 138 -17.48 -13.20 -7.08
N ARG A 139 -16.16 -12.98 -7.04
CA ARG A 139 -15.52 -11.85 -7.72
C ARG A 139 -15.70 -11.98 -9.24
N PRO A 140 -16.02 -10.89 -9.95
CA PRO A 140 -16.17 -10.94 -11.39
C PRO A 140 -14.83 -11.27 -12.06
N LYS A 141 -14.90 -11.97 -13.20
CA LYS A 141 -13.77 -12.00 -14.12
C LYS A 141 -13.66 -10.67 -14.85
N VAL A 142 -12.44 -10.24 -15.11
CA VAL A 142 -12.15 -8.98 -15.84
C VAL A 142 -11.53 -9.28 -17.19
N THR A 143 -11.92 -8.53 -18.21
CA THR A 143 -11.29 -8.58 -19.53
C THR A 143 -10.12 -7.60 -19.54
N ILE A 144 -8.95 -8.07 -19.97
CA ILE A 144 -7.71 -7.29 -19.93
C ILE A 144 -7.30 -6.93 -21.36
N ARG A 145 -7.13 -5.64 -21.63
CA ARG A 145 -6.51 -5.14 -22.85
C ARG A 145 -5.02 -4.90 -22.59
N ASP A 146 -4.14 -5.41 -23.45
CA ASP A 146 -2.69 -5.28 -23.29
C ASP A 146 -2.24 -3.82 -23.15
N GLN A 147 -2.82 -2.91 -23.95
CA GLN A 147 -2.52 -1.48 -23.87
C GLN A 147 -2.83 -0.87 -22.50
N ASP A 148 -3.97 -1.22 -21.88
CA ASP A 148 -4.36 -0.69 -20.58
C ASP A 148 -3.49 -1.28 -19.46
N LEU A 149 -3.16 -2.58 -19.56
CA LEU A 149 -2.24 -3.25 -18.65
C LEU A 149 -0.88 -2.54 -18.67
N ARG A 150 -0.31 -2.32 -19.86
CA ARG A 150 0.99 -1.64 -20.03
C ARG A 150 0.95 -0.20 -19.53
N ALA A 151 -0.12 0.54 -19.81
CA ALA A 151 -0.29 1.90 -19.30
C ALA A 151 -0.31 1.92 -17.75
N HIS A 152 -1.08 1.02 -17.13
CA HIS A 152 -1.12 0.90 -15.67
C HIS A 152 0.24 0.56 -15.06
N ILE A 153 1.00 -0.32 -15.72
CA ILE A 153 2.37 -0.68 -15.32
C ILE A 153 3.29 0.53 -15.42
N ALA A 154 3.28 1.22 -16.57
CA ALA A 154 4.11 2.40 -16.79
C ALA A 154 3.84 3.50 -15.75
N ASP A 155 2.58 3.69 -15.36
CA ASP A 155 2.24 4.65 -14.31
C ASP A 155 2.76 4.23 -12.93
N ASN A 156 2.88 2.93 -12.64
CA ASN A 156 3.43 2.45 -11.36
C ASN A 156 4.95 2.66 -11.37
N GLU A 157 5.59 2.31 -12.48
CA GLU A 157 7.03 2.45 -12.67
C GLU A 157 7.46 3.91 -12.64
N ARG A 158 6.69 4.83 -13.25
CA ARG A 158 6.94 6.28 -13.19
C ARG A 158 6.95 6.80 -11.75
N MET A 159 5.93 6.46 -10.97
CA MET A 159 5.85 6.86 -9.56
C MET A 159 7.01 6.29 -8.73
N HIS A 160 7.36 5.02 -8.92
CA HIS A 160 8.51 4.42 -8.23
C HIS A 160 9.83 5.06 -8.64
N ALA A 161 10.02 5.36 -9.93
CA ALA A 161 11.21 6.02 -10.44
C ALA A 161 11.36 7.45 -9.90
N GLU A 162 10.26 8.20 -9.76
CA GLU A 162 10.25 9.53 -9.13
C GLU A 162 10.66 9.45 -7.65
N ILE A 163 10.10 8.51 -6.90
CA ILE A 163 10.48 8.27 -5.49
C ILE A 163 11.96 7.92 -5.39
N ASP A 164 12.42 6.94 -6.17
CA ASP A 164 13.82 6.50 -6.18
C ASP A 164 14.76 7.65 -6.55
N HIS A 165 14.38 8.47 -7.53
CA HIS A 165 15.15 9.62 -7.95
C HIS A 165 15.34 10.61 -6.79
N VAL A 166 14.27 10.99 -6.09
CA VAL A 166 14.36 11.92 -4.95
C VAL A 166 15.18 11.32 -3.81
N LEU A 167 14.95 10.05 -3.44
CA LEU A 167 15.67 9.40 -2.35
C LEU A 167 17.17 9.28 -2.65
N ASN A 168 17.54 8.92 -3.89
CA ASN A 168 18.92 8.85 -4.32
C ASN A 168 19.59 10.23 -4.38
N HIS A 169 18.91 11.22 -4.99
CA HIS A 169 19.42 12.59 -5.10
C HIS A 169 19.66 13.22 -3.73
N THR A 170 18.76 12.97 -2.78
CA THR A 170 18.86 13.47 -1.40
C THR A 170 19.69 12.56 -0.48
N ARG A 171 20.18 11.40 -0.97
CA ARG A 171 20.92 10.40 -0.19
C ARG A 171 20.20 9.98 1.09
N GLN A 172 18.91 9.70 0.97
CA GLN A 172 18.10 9.22 2.09
C GLN A 172 17.94 7.70 2.02
N SER A 173 18.02 7.05 3.17
CA SER A 173 17.72 5.63 3.29
C SER A 173 16.21 5.38 3.24
N SER A 174 15.81 4.27 2.64
CA SER A 174 14.46 3.74 2.69
C SER A 174 14.49 2.23 2.89
N VAL A 175 13.39 1.67 3.39
CA VAL A 175 13.14 0.24 3.40
C VAL A 175 12.36 -0.10 2.13
N LEU A 176 12.97 -0.84 1.21
CA LEU A 176 12.26 -1.42 0.08
C LEU A 176 11.60 -2.74 0.51
N ALA A 177 10.28 -2.80 0.44
CA ALA A 177 9.50 -4.00 0.70
C ALA A 177 8.77 -4.44 -0.56
N PHE A 178 8.60 -5.74 -0.73
CA PHE A 178 7.75 -6.32 -1.75
C PHE A 178 6.57 -7.05 -1.11
N TYR A 179 5.39 -6.94 -1.70
CA TYR A 179 4.17 -7.63 -1.28
C TYR A 179 4.40 -9.10 -0.97
N GLU A 180 5.10 -9.81 -1.85
CA GLU A 180 5.34 -11.25 -1.74
C GLU A 180 6.24 -11.60 -0.53
N ASP A 181 7.06 -10.66 -0.08
CA ASP A 181 7.93 -10.84 1.09
C ASP A 181 7.22 -10.50 2.40
N LEU A 182 6.07 -9.80 2.39
CA LEU A 182 5.32 -9.41 3.60
C LEU A 182 4.82 -10.60 4.43
N PHE A 183 4.95 -11.83 3.94
CA PHE A 183 4.63 -13.06 4.65
C PHE A 183 5.85 -13.70 5.33
N ARG A 184 7.04 -13.09 5.22
CA ARG A 184 8.30 -13.62 5.72
C ARG A 184 8.77 -12.84 6.95
N PRO A 185 9.21 -13.52 8.04
CA PRO A 185 9.71 -12.84 9.23
C PRO A 185 10.88 -11.88 8.97
N ALA A 186 11.69 -12.15 7.95
CA ALA A 186 12.85 -11.32 7.62
C ALA A 186 12.48 -9.86 7.28
N ILE A 187 11.42 -9.64 6.47
CA ILE A 187 11.01 -8.26 6.14
C ILE A 187 10.36 -7.58 7.35
N HIS A 188 9.63 -8.33 8.19
CA HIS A 188 9.05 -7.79 9.42
C HIS A 188 10.16 -7.27 10.34
N HIS A 189 11.20 -8.07 10.56
CA HIS A 189 12.34 -7.65 11.35
C HIS A 189 13.02 -6.39 10.76
N GLN A 190 13.23 -6.34 9.44
CA GLN A 190 13.82 -5.17 8.79
C GLN A 190 12.97 -3.89 8.99
N LEU A 191 11.64 -4.01 8.89
CA LEU A 191 10.71 -2.90 9.13
C LEU A 191 10.79 -2.42 10.58
N LEU A 192 10.75 -3.35 11.55
CA LEU A 192 10.85 -3.02 12.98
C LEU A 192 12.20 -2.39 13.35
N VAL A 193 13.30 -2.87 12.76
CA VAL A 193 14.64 -2.28 12.90
C VAL A 193 14.66 -0.85 12.40
N ALA A 194 14.11 -0.59 11.22
CA ALA A 194 14.06 0.76 10.64
C ALA A 194 13.19 1.73 11.45
N LEU A 195 12.17 1.22 12.14
CA LEU A 195 11.30 1.98 13.03
C LEU A 195 11.84 2.07 14.48
N GLY A 196 12.89 1.32 14.82
CA GLY A 196 13.54 1.33 16.13
C GLY A 196 12.80 0.57 17.24
N VAL A 197 11.88 -0.33 16.89
CA VAL A 197 10.97 -1.05 17.82
C VAL A 197 11.24 -2.55 17.79
N GLN A 198 12.42 -2.96 18.26
CA GLN A 198 12.99 -4.29 18.05
C GLN A 198 12.68 -5.28 19.19
N ASP A 199 11.44 -5.33 19.68
CA ASP A 199 11.08 -6.31 20.71
C ASP A 199 10.94 -7.71 20.09
N ALA A 200 11.84 -8.61 20.48
CA ALA A 200 11.94 -9.97 19.94
C ALA A 200 10.70 -10.84 20.19
N GLU A 201 9.82 -10.43 21.10
CA GLU A 201 8.61 -11.17 21.49
C GLU A 201 7.35 -10.72 20.73
N CYS A 202 7.41 -9.63 19.96
CA CYS A 202 6.24 -9.09 19.27
C CYS A 202 6.22 -9.50 17.79
N ALA A 203 5.69 -10.70 17.51
CA ALA A 203 5.46 -11.13 16.14
C ALA A 203 4.32 -10.32 15.50
N LEU A 204 4.56 -9.75 14.31
CA LEU A 204 3.53 -9.03 13.57
C LEU A 204 2.45 -9.99 13.05
N SER A 205 1.19 -9.56 13.15
CA SER A 205 0.06 -10.32 12.62
C SER A 205 -0.80 -9.44 11.71
N ALA A 206 -1.14 -9.94 10.52
CA ALA A 206 -1.97 -9.23 9.56
C ALA A 206 -3.46 -9.49 9.80
N SER A 207 -4.27 -8.43 9.72
CA SER A 207 -5.74 -8.53 9.79
C SER A 207 -6.42 -8.47 8.42
N SER A 208 -5.73 -8.00 7.37
CA SER A 208 -6.33 -7.92 6.03
C SER A 208 -6.35 -9.27 5.32
N VAL A 209 -7.46 -9.59 4.65
CA VAL A 209 -7.62 -10.87 3.94
C VAL A 209 -7.35 -10.70 2.44
N LYS A 210 -6.68 -11.70 1.84
CA LYS A 210 -6.46 -11.75 0.40
C LYS A 210 -7.80 -11.93 -0.34
N GLN A 211 -8.10 -11.02 -1.26
CA GLN A 211 -9.41 -10.94 -1.90
C GLN A 211 -9.58 -11.79 -3.17
N ASN A 212 -8.49 -12.03 -3.90
CA ASN A 212 -8.53 -12.59 -5.26
C ASN A 212 -7.75 -13.89 -5.35
N SER A 213 -8.15 -14.73 -6.30
CA SER A 213 -7.43 -15.95 -6.68
C SER A 213 -5.96 -15.65 -6.96
N THR A 214 -5.08 -16.56 -6.51
CA THR A 214 -3.66 -16.58 -6.89
C THR A 214 -3.49 -16.83 -8.37
N ASP A 215 -4.35 -17.66 -8.93
CA ASP A 215 -4.30 -18.08 -10.31
C ASP A 215 -5.21 -17.18 -11.17
N LEU A 216 -4.58 -16.44 -12.09
CA LEU A 216 -5.22 -15.47 -12.96
C LEU A 216 -6.20 -16.09 -13.95
N ARG A 217 -6.15 -17.41 -14.21
CA ARG A 217 -7.13 -18.12 -15.06
C ARG A 217 -8.56 -18.02 -14.51
N TYR A 218 -8.69 -17.87 -13.19
CA TYR A 218 -9.98 -17.71 -12.53
C TYR A 218 -10.46 -16.25 -12.46
N SER A 219 -9.58 -15.28 -12.70
CA SER A 219 -9.89 -13.85 -12.58
C SER A 219 -9.87 -13.09 -13.91
N VAL A 220 -9.23 -13.63 -14.95
CA VAL A 220 -9.13 -13.00 -16.28
C VAL A 220 -10.05 -13.73 -17.26
N ALA A 221 -11.00 -13.00 -17.85
CA ALA A 221 -11.99 -13.56 -18.77
C ALA A 221 -11.36 -14.00 -20.10
N ASN A 222 -10.44 -13.20 -20.64
CA ASN A 222 -9.74 -13.44 -21.91
C ASN A 222 -8.31 -14.00 -21.70
N PHE A 223 -8.11 -14.88 -20.71
CA PHE A 223 -6.78 -15.37 -20.34
C PHE A 223 -6.00 -15.98 -21.51
N ALA A 224 -6.65 -16.81 -22.33
CA ALA A 224 -6.01 -17.47 -23.47
C ALA A 224 -5.53 -16.47 -24.54
N GLU A 225 -6.34 -15.45 -24.83
CA GLU A 225 -5.97 -14.37 -25.74
C GLU A 225 -4.78 -13.57 -25.18
N LEU A 226 -4.88 -13.14 -23.92
CA LEU A 226 -3.80 -12.40 -23.24
C LEU A 226 -2.50 -13.19 -23.21
N ALA A 227 -2.56 -14.50 -22.99
CA ALA A 227 -1.39 -15.38 -23.02
C ALA A 227 -0.69 -15.38 -24.39
N VAL A 228 -1.45 -15.40 -25.48
CA VAL A 228 -0.89 -15.28 -26.84
C VAL A 228 -0.28 -13.89 -27.04
N THR A 229 -0.94 -12.83 -26.58
CA THR A 229 -0.43 -11.45 -26.70
C THR A 229 0.85 -11.22 -25.92
N LEU A 230 0.99 -11.82 -24.73
CA LEU A 230 2.14 -11.62 -23.85
C LEU A 230 3.29 -12.61 -24.09
N ALA A 231 3.13 -13.60 -24.96
CA ALA A 231 4.16 -14.60 -25.25
C ALA A 231 5.49 -13.94 -25.68
N GLY A 232 6.60 -14.34 -25.07
CA GLY A 232 7.94 -13.79 -25.29
C GLY A 232 8.20 -12.42 -24.64
N SER A 233 7.24 -11.85 -23.92
CA SER A 233 7.43 -10.60 -23.17
C SER A 233 7.92 -10.83 -21.74
N ASP A 234 8.37 -9.76 -21.09
CA ASP A 234 8.73 -9.75 -19.67
C ASP A 234 7.54 -10.05 -18.73
N LEU A 235 6.31 -9.98 -19.24
CA LEU A 235 5.07 -10.25 -18.51
C LEU A 235 4.59 -11.70 -18.63
N GLU A 236 5.16 -12.50 -19.54
CA GLU A 236 4.71 -13.87 -19.77
C GLU A 236 4.78 -14.71 -18.49
N THR A 237 5.93 -14.67 -17.81
CA THR A 237 6.12 -15.44 -16.57
C THR A 237 5.19 -14.99 -15.44
N GLU A 238 4.86 -13.69 -15.38
CA GLU A 238 3.94 -13.14 -14.38
C GLU A 238 2.49 -13.58 -14.60
N LEU A 239 2.09 -13.84 -15.85
CA LEU A 239 0.73 -14.28 -16.18
C LEU A 239 0.44 -15.69 -15.64
N PHE A 240 1.45 -16.55 -15.69
CA PHE A 240 1.37 -17.95 -15.25
C PHE A 240 1.83 -18.17 -13.80
N ASP A 241 2.32 -17.13 -13.14
CA ASP A 241 2.73 -17.19 -11.74
C ASP A 241 1.51 -17.47 -10.85
N VAL A 242 1.45 -18.69 -10.29
CA VAL A 242 0.45 -19.11 -9.31
C VAL A 242 0.86 -18.81 -7.86
N GLY A 243 1.96 -18.07 -7.65
CA GLY A 243 2.58 -17.80 -6.36
C GLY A 243 1.61 -17.40 -5.25
N LEU A 244 2.09 -17.55 -4.00
CA LEU A 244 1.37 -17.49 -2.71
C LEU A 244 0.15 -16.56 -2.67
#